data_AF-A0A365NE45-F1
#
_entry.id   AF-A0A365NE45-F1
#
_cell.length_a   1.000
_cell.length_b   1.000
_cell.length_c   1.000
_cell.angle_alpha   90.00
_cell.angle_beta   90.00
_cell.angle_gamma   90.00
#
_symmetry.space_group_name_H-M   'P 1'
#
loop_
_entity.id
_entity.type
_entity.pdbx_description
1 polymer ?
#
loop_
_entity_poly.entity_id
_entity_poly.type
_entity_poly.pdbx_seq_one_letter_code
_entity_poly.pdbx_strand_id
1 'polypeptide(L)'
;MIYCTLCGIHITAQLGETWLQEFRGIWVESDLVDHVAVSGVGRRSNNDDEIFGIAPDDPKKRYDDDTGPGTTIDVALTPSRPTIFTRSLDEDVSAWGYGFHASCWSIFTKYSIPNLGHLFTACLSMPTGQEAFLNWGHDYGGASILEKGFEVPTQDTRFPDPRTIYPIPFDQIRFTSPP
;
A
#
# COMPACT_ATOMS: atom_id res chain seq x y z
N MET A 1 7.25 -0.68 -5.07
CA MET A 1 6.01 -1.47 -5.19
C MET A 1 5.32 -1.49 -3.86
N ILE A 2 4.03 -1.16 -3.84
CA ILE A 2 3.21 -1.04 -2.63
C ILE A 2 2.06 -2.01 -2.76
N TYR A 3 1.88 -2.88 -1.79
CA TYR A 3 0.84 -3.90 -1.84
C TYR A 3 -0.27 -3.57 -0.85
N CYS A 4 -1.49 -3.94 -1.21
CA CYS A 4 -2.59 -3.88 -0.27
C CYS A 4 -2.39 -4.93 0.82
N THR A 5 -2.28 -4.48 2.05
CA THR A 5 -2.07 -5.30 3.25
C THR A 5 -3.22 -6.31 3.47
N LEU A 6 -4.42 -6.06 2.93
CA LEU A 6 -5.58 -6.95 3.06
C LEU A 6 -5.71 -7.99 1.95
N CYS A 7 -5.49 -7.66 0.67
CA CYS A 7 -5.74 -8.62 -0.43
C CYS A 7 -4.47 -9.11 -1.11
N GLY A 8 -3.35 -8.45 -0.83
CA GLY A 8 -2.06 -8.75 -1.41
C GLY A 8 -1.88 -8.39 -2.89
N ILE A 9 -2.80 -7.62 -3.44
CA ILE A 9 -2.67 -7.13 -4.81
C ILE A 9 -1.90 -5.81 -4.81
N HIS A 10 -1.10 -5.58 -5.84
CA HIS A 10 -0.35 -4.33 -6.03
C HIS A 10 -1.32 -3.14 -6.08
N ILE A 11 -0.95 -2.05 -5.40
CA ILE A 11 -1.61 -0.75 -5.50
C ILE A 11 -0.89 0.01 -6.63
N THR A 12 -1.51 0.08 -7.80
CA THR A 12 -0.83 0.36 -9.07
C THR A 12 -1.69 1.07 -10.09
N ALA A 13 -1.08 1.99 -10.84
CA ALA A 13 -1.68 2.62 -12.03
C ALA A 13 -1.42 1.87 -13.33
N GLN A 14 -0.42 0.98 -13.37
CA GLN A 14 0.01 0.28 -14.60
C GLN A 14 -1.09 -0.58 -15.23
N LEU A 15 -2.01 -1.11 -14.43
CA LEU A 15 -3.08 -1.98 -14.93
C LEU A 15 -4.32 -1.22 -15.44
N GLY A 16 -4.35 0.11 -15.35
CA GLY A 16 -5.45 0.93 -15.87
C GLY A 16 -6.80 0.82 -15.12
N GLU A 17 -6.92 -0.12 -14.20
CA GLU A 17 -8.11 -0.30 -13.36
C GLU A 17 -8.12 0.72 -12.22
N THR A 18 -9.19 1.53 -12.12
CA THR A 18 -9.28 2.62 -11.13
C THR A 18 -9.20 2.09 -9.70
N TRP A 19 -9.84 0.96 -9.40
CA TRP A 19 -9.86 0.41 -8.04
C TRP A 19 -8.49 -0.09 -7.55
N LEU A 20 -7.58 -0.44 -8.47
CA LEU A 20 -6.21 -0.84 -8.15
C LEU A 20 -5.32 0.36 -7.80
N GLN A 21 -5.70 1.56 -8.23
CA GLN A 21 -4.96 2.81 -8.00
C GLN A 21 -5.36 3.48 -6.69
N GLU A 22 -6.60 3.27 -6.27
CA GLU A 22 -7.17 3.92 -5.09
C GLU A 22 -6.74 3.21 -3.81
N PHE A 23 -6.21 4.00 -2.87
CA PHE A 23 -5.72 3.46 -1.62
C PHE A 23 -6.06 4.34 -0.42
N ARG A 24 -5.94 3.74 0.76
CA ARG A 24 -5.87 4.40 2.06
C ARG A 24 -4.62 3.90 2.77
N GLY A 25 -3.95 4.77 3.51
CA GLY A 25 -2.89 4.39 4.44
C GLY A 25 -3.43 4.35 5.86
N ILE A 26 -3.08 3.34 6.64
CA ILE A 26 -2.97 3.53 8.09
C ILE A 26 -1.52 3.93 8.36
N TRP A 27 -1.32 4.93 9.20
CA TRP A 27 -0.02 5.58 9.29
C TRP A 27 0.21 6.18 10.67
N VAL A 28 1.48 6.41 10.97
CA VAL A 28 1.97 7.08 12.16
C VAL A 28 2.96 8.17 11.75
N GLU A 29 3.05 9.22 12.56
CA GLU A 29 4.12 10.23 12.42
C GLU A 29 5.37 9.73 13.14
N SER A 30 6.51 9.70 12.43
CA SER A 30 7.81 9.34 12.99
C SER A 30 7.77 8.05 13.84
N ASP A 31 8.01 8.15 15.14
CA ASP A 31 8.10 7.08 16.13
C ASP A 31 6.88 7.03 17.08
N LEU A 32 5.86 7.85 16.82
CA LEU A 32 4.64 7.93 17.63
C LEU A 32 3.66 6.80 17.28
N VAL A 33 4.08 5.55 17.51
CA VAL A 33 3.25 4.35 17.31
C VAL A 33 1.93 4.35 18.10
N ASP A 34 1.81 5.21 19.10
CA ASP A 34 0.59 5.42 19.90
C ASP A 34 -0.47 6.29 19.20
N HIS A 35 -0.11 6.99 18.12
CA HIS A 35 -0.98 7.91 17.37
C HIS A 35 -1.18 7.40 15.94
N VAL A 36 -1.90 6.28 15.80
CA VAL A 36 -2.24 5.72 14.50
C VAL A 36 -3.44 6.45 13.91
N ALA A 37 -3.27 6.96 12.69
CA ALA A 37 -4.32 7.59 11.89
C ALA A 37 -4.62 6.77 10.63
N VAL A 38 -5.72 7.11 9.97
CA VAL A 38 -6.07 6.59 8.64
C VAL A 38 -6.22 7.77 7.69
N SER A 39 -5.69 7.67 6.47
CA SER A 39 -5.82 8.70 5.46
C SER A 39 -7.23 8.69 4.81
N GLY A 40 -7.54 9.76 4.09
CA GLY A 40 -8.54 9.76 3.04
C GLY A 40 -8.17 8.85 1.86
N VAL A 41 -8.95 8.87 0.78
CA VAL A 41 -8.64 8.09 -0.43
C VAL A 41 -7.63 8.83 -1.28
N GLY A 42 -6.41 8.30 -1.34
CA GLY A 42 -5.40 8.69 -2.31
C GLY A 42 -5.52 7.93 -3.62
N ARG A 43 -4.77 8.37 -4.63
CA ARG A 43 -4.65 7.68 -5.92
C ARG A 43 -3.19 7.62 -6.33
N ARG A 44 -2.74 6.46 -6.77
CA ARG A 44 -1.39 6.30 -7.34
C ARG A 44 -1.27 7.05 -8.66
N SER A 45 -0.14 7.73 -8.82
CA SER A 45 0.31 8.26 -10.10
C SER A 45 0.86 7.12 -10.97
N ASN A 46 1.19 7.42 -12.23
CA ASN A 46 1.75 6.43 -13.15
C ASN A 46 3.15 5.92 -12.76
N ASN A 47 3.78 6.52 -11.74
CA ASN A 47 5.10 6.13 -11.25
C ASN A 47 5.01 5.15 -10.09
N ASP A 48 4.87 3.85 -10.40
CA ASP A 48 4.71 2.83 -9.36
C ASP A 48 6.00 2.48 -8.59
N ASP A 49 7.13 3.08 -8.97
CA ASP A 49 8.42 2.92 -8.27
C ASP A 49 8.52 3.79 -7.01
N GLU A 50 7.66 4.81 -6.86
CA GLU A 50 7.60 5.62 -5.64
C GLU A 50 7.07 4.80 -4.46
N ILE A 51 7.79 4.82 -3.34
CA ILE A 51 7.36 4.17 -2.08
C ILE A 51 6.33 5.01 -1.31
N PHE A 52 6.15 6.27 -1.71
CA PHE A 52 5.21 7.20 -1.09
C PHE A 52 3.87 7.17 -1.80
N GLY A 53 2.79 7.30 -1.03
CA GLY A 53 1.46 7.57 -1.53
C GLY A 53 0.95 8.90 -0.97
N ILE A 54 0.59 9.83 -1.86
CA ILE A 54 -0.11 11.05 -1.49
C ILE A 54 -1.58 10.71 -1.24
N ALA A 55 -2.07 11.03 -0.04
CA ALA A 55 -3.47 10.90 0.31
C ALA A 55 -3.94 12.11 1.14
N PRO A 56 -5.25 12.43 1.15
CA PRO A 56 -5.79 13.38 2.11
C PRO A 56 -5.52 12.95 3.54
N ASP A 57 -5.27 13.89 4.45
CA ASP A 57 -5.13 13.61 5.89
C ASP A 57 -6.49 13.30 6.55
N ASP A 58 -7.58 13.91 6.07
CA ASP A 58 -8.94 13.64 6.52
C ASP A 58 -9.46 12.29 5.97
N PRO A 59 -9.82 11.33 6.85
CA PRO A 59 -10.39 10.04 6.46
C PRO A 59 -11.62 10.12 5.54
N LYS A 60 -12.35 11.23 5.57
CA LYS A 60 -13.58 11.43 4.81
C LYS A 60 -13.37 12.01 3.42
N LYS A 61 -12.16 12.49 3.12
CA LYS A 61 -11.82 13.11 1.85
C LYS A 61 -11.35 12.09 0.81
N ARG A 62 -11.47 12.47 -0.45
CA ARG A 62 -10.89 11.75 -1.59
C ARG A 62 -10.07 12.68 -2.48
N TYR A 63 -9.14 12.08 -3.22
CA TYR A 63 -8.31 12.79 -4.20
C TYR A 63 -9.14 13.50 -5.29
N ASP A 64 -10.34 12.99 -5.59
CA ASP A 64 -11.25 13.44 -6.65
C ASP A 64 -12.49 14.19 -6.14
N ASP A 65 -12.51 14.61 -4.88
CA ASP A 65 -13.63 15.42 -4.35
C ASP A 65 -13.72 16.77 -5.10
N ASP A 66 -14.95 17.29 -5.31
CA ASP A 66 -15.21 18.56 -6.02
C ASP A 66 -14.48 19.77 -5.41
N THR A 67 -14.24 19.74 -4.10
CA THR A 67 -13.51 20.78 -3.37
C THR A 67 -11.99 20.60 -3.42
N GLY A 68 -11.51 19.58 -4.13
CA GLY A 68 -10.17 19.05 -4.03
C GLY A 68 -9.93 18.20 -2.77
N PRO A 69 -8.73 17.59 -2.66
CA PRO A 69 -8.37 16.67 -1.58
C PRO A 69 -8.27 17.33 -0.20
N GLY A 70 -8.18 18.66 -0.13
CA GLY A 70 -7.83 19.34 1.11
C GLY A 70 -6.33 19.21 1.41
N THR A 71 -5.97 19.12 2.69
CA THR A 71 -4.60 18.88 3.13
C THR A 71 -4.20 17.44 2.82
N THR A 72 -2.97 17.25 2.35
CA THR A 72 -2.45 15.93 1.98
C THR A 72 -1.23 15.58 2.80
N ILE A 73 -1.01 14.27 2.92
CA ILE A 73 0.15 13.65 3.57
C ILE A 73 0.85 12.72 2.58
N ASP A 74 2.18 12.70 2.66
CA ASP A 74 3.03 11.74 1.97
C ASP A 74 3.27 10.55 2.89
N VAL A 75 2.58 9.45 2.66
CA VAL A 75 2.74 8.24 3.48
C VAL A 75 3.71 7.31 2.80
N ALA A 76 4.85 7.01 3.44
CA ALA A 76 5.71 5.90 3.04
C ALA A 76 4.98 4.57 3.31
N LEU A 77 4.44 3.94 2.25
CA LEU A 77 3.67 2.71 2.37
C LEU A 77 4.61 1.51 2.28
N THR A 78 4.82 0.86 3.43
CA THR A 78 5.91 -0.10 3.61
C THR A 78 5.52 -1.51 3.14
N PRO A 79 6.36 -2.19 2.36
CA PRO A 79 6.17 -3.62 2.10
C PRO A 79 7.35 -4.53 2.49
N SER A 80 8.52 -4.01 2.89
CA SER A 80 9.74 -4.82 2.74
C SER A 80 10.70 -4.89 3.93
N ARG A 81 10.39 -4.30 5.09
CA ARG A 81 11.05 -4.55 6.40
C ARG A 81 10.55 -3.57 7.46
N PRO A 82 9.57 -3.94 8.31
CA PRO A 82 9.14 -3.06 9.40
C PRO A 82 10.27 -2.73 10.38
N THR A 83 11.29 -3.60 10.47
CA THR A 83 12.47 -3.37 11.33
C THR A 83 13.37 -2.22 10.87
N ILE A 84 13.34 -1.79 9.60
CA ILE A 84 14.09 -0.61 9.14
C ILE A 84 13.53 0.67 9.79
N PHE A 85 12.23 0.71 10.07
CA PHE A 85 11.53 1.88 10.63
C PHE A 85 11.68 2.02 12.16
N THR A 86 12.34 1.07 12.82
CA THR A 86 12.79 1.22 14.22
C THR A 86 14.11 1.98 14.34
N ARG A 87 14.79 2.22 13.21
CA ARG A 87 15.94 3.11 13.09
C ARG A 87 15.39 4.40 12.50
N SER A 88 15.69 5.56 13.12
CA SER A 88 15.20 6.88 12.68
C SER A 88 15.06 6.92 11.17
N LEU A 89 13.83 7.14 10.72
CA LEU A 89 13.54 7.49 9.34
C LEU A 89 14.58 8.49 8.84
N ASP A 90 14.95 8.41 7.57
CA ASP A 90 15.62 9.56 6.92
C ASP A 90 14.85 10.82 7.30
N GLU A 91 15.56 11.93 7.52
CA GLU A 91 14.99 13.20 7.99
C GLU A 91 13.80 13.70 7.13
N ASP A 92 13.63 13.14 5.94
CA ASP A 92 12.62 13.46 4.95
C ASP A 92 11.31 12.65 5.05
N VAL A 93 11.19 11.63 5.90
CA VAL A 93 9.93 10.86 6.04
C VAL A 93 9.15 11.29 7.28
N SER A 94 8.10 12.08 7.06
CA SER A 94 7.21 12.55 8.12
C SER A 94 6.18 11.52 8.56
N ALA A 95 5.70 10.67 7.64
CA ALA A 95 4.66 9.67 7.90
C ALA A 95 4.96 8.33 7.19
N TRP A 96 4.67 7.22 7.88
CA TRP A 96 4.81 5.88 7.31
C TRP A 96 3.75 4.92 7.83
N GLY A 97 3.52 3.84 7.09
CA GLY A 97 2.63 2.78 7.54
C GLY A 97 2.29 1.77 6.45
N TYR A 98 1.01 1.38 6.40
CA TYR A 98 0.53 0.26 5.59
C TYR A 98 -0.58 0.69 4.63
N GLY A 99 -0.48 0.25 3.38
CA GLY A 99 -1.40 0.58 2.31
C GLY A 99 -2.53 -0.43 2.17
N PHE A 100 -3.74 0.06 1.92
CA PHE A 100 -4.92 -0.75 1.65
C PHE A 100 -5.60 -0.21 0.40
N HIS A 101 -6.03 -1.06 -0.53
CA HIS A 101 -6.97 -0.59 -1.57
C HIS A 101 -8.20 0.03 -0.89
N ALA A 102 -8.70 1.14 -1.43
CA ALA A 102 -9.86 1.82 -0.88
C ALA A 102 -11.10 0.89 -0.80
N SER A 103 -11.25 0.00 -1.79
CA SER A 103 -12.28 -1.04 -1.83
C SER A 103 -12.10 -2.07 -0.71
N CYS A 104 -10.88 -2.59 -0.51
CA CYS A 104 -10.56 -3.55 0.54
C CYS A 104 -10.83 -2.97 1.93
N TRP A 105 -10.40 -1.72 2.16
CA TRP A 105 -10.69 -1.00 3.41
C TRP A 105 -12.20 -0.83 3.64
N SER A 106 -12.95 -0.46 2.60
CA SER A 106 -14.41 -0.28 2.70
C SER A 106 -15.13 -1.58 3.04
N ILE A 107 -14.68 -2.72 2.52
CA ILE A 107 -15.21 -4.04 2.87
C ILE A 107 -14.87 -4.39 4.32
N PHE A 108 -13.60 -4.21 4.72
CA PHE A 108 -13.12 -4.53 6.05
C PHE A 108 -13.83 -3.73 7.15
N THR A 109 -14.13 -2.46 6.88
CA THR A 109 -14.77 -1.54 7.83
C THR A 109 -16.29 -1.47 7.70
N LYS A 110 -16.90 -2.26 6.80
CA LYS A 110 -18.34 -2.19 6.49
C LYS A 110 -19.25 -2.37 7.71
N TYR A 111 -18.86 -3.27 8.61
CA TYR A 111 -19.66 -3.65 9.78
C TYR A 111 -18.95 -3.46 11.11
N SER A 112 -17.74 -2.89 11.10
CA SER A 112 -16.96 -2.69 12.31
C SER A 112 -15.99 -1.52 12.14
N ILE A 113 -15.72 -0.81 13.24
CA ILE A 113 -14.69 0.22 13.29
C ILE A 113 -13.45 -0.45 13.93
N PRO A 114 -12.38 -0.71 13.15
CA PRO A 114 -11.20 -1.35 13.70
C PRO A 114 -10.53 -0.41 14.71
N ASN A 115 -9.97 -0.99 15.78
CA ASN A 115 -9.00 -0.26 16.61
C ASN A 115 -7.71 -0.12 15.79
N LEU A 116 -7.40 1.12 15.37
CA LEU A 116 -6.27 1.39 14.48
C LEU A 116 -4.92 1.01 15.10
N GLY A 117 -4.75 1.24 16.41
CA GLY A 117 -3.54 0.83 17.15
C GLY A 117 -3.33 -0.68 17.07
N HIS A 118 -4.35 -1.47 17.41
CA HIS A 118 -4.28 -2.93 17.30
C HIS A 118 -4.03 -3.41 15.88
N LEU A 119 -4.67 -2.79 14.88
CA LEU A 119 -4.45 -3.13 13.47
C LEU A 119 -3.01 -2.82 13.05
N PHE A 120 -2.47 -1.67 13.43
CA PHE A 120 -1.09 -1.28 13.15
C PHE A 120 -0.10 -2.24 13.82
N THR A 121 -0.29 -2.55 15.09
CA THR A 121 0.51 -3.56 15.82
C THR A 121 0.42 -4.94 15.16
N ALA A 122 -0.76 -5.35 14.68
CA ALA A 122 -0.91 -6.59 13.92
C ALA A 122 -0.10 -6.57 12.62
N CYS A 123 -0.11 -5.45 11.88
CA CYS A 123 0.71 -5.29 10.68
C CYS A 123 2.22 -5.34 10.98
N LEU A 124 2.66 -4.79 12.13
CA LEU A 124 4.05 -4.87 12.59
C LEU A 124 4.48 -6.28 13.01
N SER A 125 3.55 -7.08 13.54
CA SER A 125 3.85 -8.37 14.17
C SER A 125 3.89 -9.54 13.20
N MET A 126 3.64 -9.31 11.91
CA MET A 126 3.48 -10.37 10.92
C MET A 126 4.76 -10.54 10.10
N PRO A 127 5.18 -11.79 9.83
CA PRO A 127 6.28 -12.05 8.91
C PRO A 127 5.86 -11.62 7.50
N THR A 128 6.28 -10.43 7.11
CA THR A 128 6.11 -9.92 5.76
C THR A 128 7.20 -10.52 4.88
N GLY A 129 6.82 -11.26 3.83
CA GLY A 129 7.70 -11.53 2.69
C GLY A 129 8.08 -10.24 1.95
N GLN A 130 8.68 -10.32 0.77
CA GLN A 130 8.99 -9.12 -0.03
C GLN A 130 7.75 -8.25 -0.35
N GLU A 131 6.55 -8.83 -0.23
CA GLU A 131 5.29 -8.24 -0.66
C GLU A 131 4.32 -7.88 0.49
N ALA A 132 4.74 -8.02 1.76
CA ALA A 132 3.97 -7.62 2.95
C ALA A 132 2.51 -8.06 3.08
N PHE A 133 2.21 -9.29 2.67
CA PHE A 133 0.90 -9.88 2.94
C PHE A 133 0.70 -10.18 4.43
N LEU A 134 -0.45 -9.75 4.96
CA LEU A 134 -0.91 -10.27 6.24
C LEU A 134 -1.24 -11.75 6.07
N ASN A 135 -0.55 -12.61 6.80
CA ASN A 135 -0.88 -14.03 6.85
C ASN A 135 -2.01 -14.28 7.83
N TRP A 136 -3.25 -14.12 7.37
CA TRP A 136 -4.45 -14.50 8.11
C TRP A 136 -4.70 -16.02 8.10
N GLY A 137 -3.81 -16.84 7.52
CA GLY A 137 -3.98 -18.29 7.41
C GLY A 137 -4.98 -18.74 6.35
N HIS A 138 -5.32 -17.89 5.38
CA HIS A 138 -6.16 -18.24 4.23
C HIS A 138 -5.45 -17.96 2.91
N ASP A 139 -5.90 -18.61 1.84
CA ASP A 139 -5.30 -18.51 0.51
C ASP A 139 -5.87 -17.37 -0.36
N TYR A 140 -6.75 -16.55 0.23
CA TYR A 140 -7.48 -15.46 -0.45
C TYR A 140 -8.27 -15.93 -1.67
N GLY A 141 -8.87 -17.13 -1.61
CA GLY A 141 -9.59 -17.70 -2.76
C GLY A 141 -8.65 -18.10 -3.89
N GLY A 142 -7.42 -18.46 -3.55
CA GLY A 142 -6.36 -18.83 -4.48
C GLY A 142 -5.50 -17.66 -4.98
N ALA A 143 -5.73 -16.44 -4.50
CA ALA A 143 -4.91 -15.27 -4.83
C ALA A 143 -3.52 -15.28 -4.19
N SER A 144 -3.28 -16.15 -3.20
CA SER A 144 -1.98 -16.32 -2.56
C SER A 144 -1.52 -17.77 -2.51
N ILE A 145 -0.23 -17.97 -2.27
CA ILE A 145 0.37 -19.27 -2.01
C ILE A 145 1.22 -19.21 -0.74
N LEU A 146 1.17 -20.27 0.06
CA LEU A 146 2.09 -20.46 1.17
C LEU A 146 3.32 -21.18 0.65
N GLU A 147 4.44 -20.46 0.59
CA GLU A 147 5.73 -21.04 0.27
C GLU A 147 6.41 -21.50 1.56
N LYS A 148 6.81 -22.77 1.60
CA LYS A 148 7.66 -23.28 2.69
C LYS A 148 9.10 -22.89 2.40
N GLY A 149 9.51 -21.73 2.92
CA GLY A 149 10.92 -21.38 3.06
C GLY A 149 11.65 -22.29 4.06
N PHE A 150 12.99 -22.15 4.13
CA PHE A 150 13.86 -23.02 4.92
C PHE A 150 13.67 -22.95 6.45
N GLU A 151 13.03 -21.89 6.99
CA GLU A 151 12.79 -21.74 8.44
C GLU A 151 11.39 -21.23 8.83
N VAL A 152 10.75 -20.38 8.02
CA VAL A 152 9.40 -19.83 8.29
C VAL A 152 8.57 -19.86 7.00
N PRO A 153 7.30 -20.32 7.04
CA PRO A 153 6.40 -20.20 5.89
C PRO A 153 6.15 -18.73 5.53
N THR A 154 6.37 -18.38 4.28
CA THR A 154 6.05 -17.05 3.74
C THR A 154 4.81 -17.13 2.88
N GLN A 155 3.95 -16.13 2.96
CA GLN A 155 2.83 -15.99 2.03
C GLN A 155 3.28 -15.12 0.86
N ASP A 156 3.00 -15.58 -0.35
CA ASP A 156 3.31 -14.88 -1.59
C ASP A 156 2.05 -14.74 -2.47
N THR A 157 2.07 -13.78 -3.40
CA THR A 157 0.98 -13.52 -4.34
C THR A 157 1.04 -14.51 -5.48
N ARG A 158 -0.11 -14.90 -6.02
CA ARG A 158 -0.16 -15.64 -7.29
C ARG A 158 -0.26 -14.72 -8.50
N PHE A 159 -0.42 -13.42 -8.29
CA PHE A 159 -0.47 -12.46 -9.39
C PHE A 159 0.95 -12.17 -9.85
N PRO A 160 1.27 -12.30 -11.15
CA PRO A 160 2.60 -11.97 -11.62
C PRO A 160 2.86 -10.48 -11.42
N ASP A 161 4.11 -10.13 -11.10
CA ASP A 161 4.54 -8.73 -11.05
C ASP A 161 4.20 -8.07 -12.40
N PRO A 162 3.39 -7.00 -12.44
CA PRO A 162 3.00 -6.34 -13.68
C PRO A 162 4.19 -5.96 -14.59
N ARG A 163 5.36 -5.70 -14.00
CA ARG A 163 6.61 -5.41 -14.72
C ARG A 163 7.18 -6.64 -15.44
N THR A 164 6.81 -7.84 -15.02
CA THR A 164 7.17 -9.10 -15.68
C THR A 164 6.19 -9.47 -16.80
N ILE A 165 4.96 -8.95 -16.76
CA ILE A 165 3.91 -9.21 -17.77
C ILE A 165 4.05 -8.27 -18.97
N TYR A 166 4.46 -7.02 -18.72
CA TYR A 166 4.71 -6.02 -19.76
C TYR A 166 6.16 -5.52 -19.69
N PRO A 167 7.13 -6.21 -20.32
CA PRO A 167 8.46 -5.66 -20.49
C PRO A 167 8.35 -4.56 -21.54
N ILE A 168 8.00 -3.34 -21.16
CA ILE A 168 8.21 -2.20 -22.05
C ILE A 168 9.73 -1.95 -21.99
N PRO A 169 10.50 -2.18 -23.07
CA PRO A 169 11.89 -1.80 -23.08
C PRO A 169 11.92 -0.27 -23.02
N PHE A 170 12.72 0.28 -22.13
CA PHE A 170 12.90 1.72 -21.91
C PHE A 170 13.25 2.53 -23.20
N ASP A 171 13.60 1.86 -24.30
CA ASP A 171 14.13 2.45 -25.53
C ASP A 171 13.10 2.87 -26.61
N GLN A 172 11.78 2.73 -26.37
CA GLN A 172 10.78 3.04 -27.42
C GLN A 172 9.88 4.27 -27.21
N ILE A 173 10.09 5.07 -26.16
CA ILE A 173 9.40 6.38 -26.06
C ILE A 173 10.14 7.42 -26.92
N ARG A 174 9.96 7.34 -28.25
CA ARG A 174 10.23 8.50 -29.11
C ARG A 174 9.07 9.48 -28.96
N PHE A 175 9.32 10.59 -28.27
CA PHE A 175 8.47 11.77 -28.34
C PHE A 175 8.39 12.22 -29.80
N THR A 176 7.22 12.07 -30.42
CA THR A 176 6.87 12.85 -31.61
C THR A 176 6.01 14.02 -31.12
N SER A 177 6.58 15.21 -31.16
CA SER A 177 5.85 16.45 -30.94
C SER A 177 4.83 16.63 -32.08
N PRO A 178 3.57 17.01 -31.79
CA PRO A 178 2.62 17.30 -32.84
C PRO A 178 2.89 18.70 -33.47
N PRO A 179 2.48 18.90 -34.74
CA PRO A 179 2.63 20.16 -35.47
C PRO A 179 1.74 21.30 -34.93
#